data_AF-A0A452ZGD3-F1
#
_entry.id   AF-A0A452ZGD3-F1
#
_cell.length_a   1.000
_cell.length_b   1.000
_cell.length_c   1.000
_cell.angle_alpha   90.00
_cell.angle_beta   90.00
_cell.angle_gamma   90.00
#
_symmetry.space_group_name_H-M   'P 1'
#
loop_
_entity.id
_entity.type
_entity.pdbx_description
1 polymer ?
#
loop_
_entity_poly.entity_id
_entity_poly.type
_entity_poly.pdbx_seq_one_letter_code
_entity_poly.pdbx_strand_id
1 'polypeptide(L)'
;STEQEHGEKLRILIVPFFATSHIGPHTDLAVRLAAARPGTVEPTVAVTPANASVVRSVLERHGPSVASLAVRIATYPFPEVGGLPPGVENLSATGADTWRIEAAAIDEALTRPAQEALVRELSPDAVFTDVHFFWNSIIAGELGVPCITFSVIGPFSNLVMHHLGGTVDADSDCQEVTVPNFPGPEIRIPRAELPDFLRCQEKDHGFSSPIMAGQARCFGVVVNTFMDLESQYCELYARLGHVKRAYFVGPVSLPLPPAGASAGESPCIRWLGSKPRCSVVYVCFGTYASISGDQLRELALGLESSGKPFLWVLRAEGWEPPAGWEERVGKRGMLVRGWAPQTAILAHPAVGAFLTHCGSSSLLEAAAAGVCRC
;
A
#
# COMPACT_ATOMS: atom_id res chain seq x y z
N SER A 1 1.04 -26.92 -41.98
CA SER A 1 1.29 -25.50 -41.70
C SER A 1 0.32 -25.07 -40.61
N THR A 2 0.75 -25.11 -39.36
CA THR A 2 -0.02 -24.63 -38.21
C THR A 2 0.31 -23.16 -38.03
N GLU A 3 -0.54 -22.28 -38.54
CA GLU A 3 -0.54 -20.87 -38.18
C GLU A 3 -0.83 -20.78 -36.67
N GLN A 4 0.19 -20.44 -35.89
CA GLN A 4 -0.02 -19.91 -34.55
C GLN A 4 -0.62 -18.52 -34.73
N GLU A 5 -1.94 -18.39 -34.57
CA GLU A 5 -2.56 -17.11 -34.25
C GLU A 5 -1.92 -16.59 -32.95
N HIS A 6 -0.89 -15.76 -33.07
CA HIS A 6 -0.45 -14.92 -31.97
C HIS A 6 -1.54 -13.87 -31.76
N GLY A 7 -2.53 -14.18 -30.94
CA GLY A 7 -3.51 -13.20 -30.48
C GLY A 7 -2.78 -11.99 -29.89
N GLU A 8 -3.21 -10.79 -30.27
CA GLU A 8 -2.63 -9.53 -29.81
C GLU A 8 -2.67 -9.48 -28.27
N LYS A 9 -1.51 -9.28 -27.63
CA LYS A 9 -1.41 -9.22 -26.17
C LYS A 9 -1.99 -7.90 -25.66
N LEU A 10 -2.78 -7.95 -24.60
CA LEU A 10 -3.25 -6.77 -23.87
C LEU A 10 -2.12 -6.21 -23.00
N ARG A 11 -1.53 -5.09 -23.44
CA ARG A 11 -0.46 -4.37 -22.76
C ARG A 11 -1.05 -3.38 -21.76
N ILE A 12 -0.74 -3.57 -20.49
CA ILE A 12 -1.25 -2.73 -19.41
C ILE A 12 -0.09 -1.95 -18.81
N LEU A 13 -0.18 -0.63 -18.76
CA LEU A 13 0.79 0.20 -18.04
C LEU A 13 0.26 0.52 -16.64
N ILE A 14 1.05 0.27 -15.61
CA ILE A 14 0.67 0.49 -14.20
C ILE A 14 1.60 1.55 -13.60
N VAL A 15 1.04 2.67 -13.15
CA VAL A 15 1.78 3.84 -12.64
C VAL A 15 1.46 4.05 -11.15
N PRO A 16 2.18 3.40 -10.22
CA PRO A 16 2.03 3.60 -8.77
C PRO A 16 2.60 4.92 -8.28
N PHE A 17 2.07 5.42 -7.15
CA PHE A 17 2.65 6.55 -6.42
C PHE A 17 4.05 6.23 -5.87
N PHE A 18 4.85 7.27 -5.59
CA PHE A 18 6.27 7.19 -5.19
C PHE A 18 6.52 6.64 -3.76
N ALA A 19 5.69 5.73 -3.27
CA ALA A 19 5.79 5.15 -1.94
C ALA A 19 5.76 3.62 -2.01
N THR A 20 6.56 2.96 -1.16
CA THR A 20 6.63 1.49 -1.11
C THR A 20 5.26 0.85 -0.81
N SER A 21 4.46 1.49 0.04
CA SER A 21 3.09 1.09 0.36
C SER A 21 2.10 1.16 -0.81
N HIS A 22 2.45 1.89 -1.88
CA HIS A 22 1.68 1.98 -3.13
C HIS A 22 2.27 1.07 -4.20
N ILE A 23 3.59 1.10 -4.41
CA ILE A 23 4.29 0.29 -5.42
C ILE A 23 4.06 -1.21 -5.18
N GLY A 24 4.10 -1.66 -3.92
CA GLY A 24 3.89 -3.06 -3.55
C GLY A 24 2.53 -3.60 -4.05
N PRO A 25 1.40 -3.06 -3.58
CA PRO A 25 0.08 -3.46 -4.04
C PRO A 25 -0.14 -3.33 -5.55
N HIS A 26 0.41 -2.30 -6.21
CA HIS A 26 0.32 -2.17 -7.67
C HIS A 26 1.08 -3.30 -8.39
N THR A 27 2.25 -3.66 -7.87
CA THR A 27 3.03 -4.80 -8.40
C THR A 27 2.30 -6.13 -8.14
N ASP A 28 1.69 -6.30 -6.97
CA ASP A 28 0.88 -7.48 -6.65
C ASP A 28 -0.36 -7.57 -7.55
N LEU A 29 -1.00 -6.44 -7.88
CA LEU A 29 -2.07 -6.37 -8.87
C LEU A 29 -1.57 -6.76 -10.27
N ALA A 30 -0.38 -6.30 -10.67
CA ALA A 30 0.25 -6.67 -11.94
C ALA A 30 0.44 -8.20 -12.05
N VAL A 31 0.98 -8.81 -11.00
CA VAL A 31 1.16 -10.27 -10.91
C VAL A 31 -0.18 -10.98 -11.06
N ARG A 32 -1.24 -10.52 -10.37
CA ARG A 32 -2.58 -11.12 -10.48
C ARG A 32 -3.17 -11.00 -11.87
N LEU A 33 -3.04 -9.84 -12.52
CA LEU A 33 -3.53 -9.63 -13.88
C LEU A 33 -2.84 -10.57 -14.87
N ALA A 34 -1.51 -10.71 -14.77
CA ALA A 34 -0.75 -11.64 -15.59
C ALA A 34 -1.12 -13.10 -15.31
N ALA A 35 -1.28 -13.47 -14.02
CA ALA A 35 -1.63 -14.83 -13.60
C ALA A 35 -3.03 -15.25 -14.05
N ALA A 36 -3.98 -14.30 -14.07
CA ALA A 36 -5.37 -14.57 -14.45
C ALA A 36 -5.53 -14.92 -15.93
N ARG A 37 -4.67 -14.36 -16.80
CA ARG A 37 -4.66 -14.64 -18.25
C ARG A 37 -3.23 -14.71 -18.80
N PRO A 38 -2.50 -15.81 -18.50
CA PRO A 38 -1.10 -15.97 -18.91
C PRO A 38 -0.96 -15.94 -20.42
N GLY A 39 0.05 -15.25 -20.93
CA GLY A 39 0.32 -15.11 -22.36
C GLY A 39 -0.57 -14.10 -23.09
N THR A 40 -1.70 -13.68 -22.50
CA THR A 40 -2.61 -12.69 -23.08
C THR A 40 -2.48 -11.31 -22.44
N VAL A 41 -2.21 -11.23 -21.13
CA VAL A 41 -2.05 -9.95 -20.41
C VAL A 41 -0.58 -9.72 -20.10
N GLU A 42 -0.04 -8.59 -20.56
CA GLU A 42 1.36 -8.18 -20.35
C GLU A 42 1.41 -6.85 -19.58
N PRO A 43 1.44 -6.89 -18.24
CA PRO A 43 1.50 -5.70 -17.43
C PRO A 43 2.94 -5.18 -17.31
N THR A 44 3.08 -3.85 -17.36
CA THR A 44 4.34 -3.13 -17.15
C THR A 44 4.17 -2.18 -15.98
N VAL A 45 4.97 -2.34 -14.93
CA VAL A 45 4.98 -1.43 -13.77
C VAL A 45 5.99 -0.32 -14.06
N ALA A 46 5.50 0.91 -14.17
CA ALA A 46 6.28 2.11 -14.45
C ALA A 46 6.59 2.86 -13.17
N VAL A 47 7.86 2.96 -12.81
CA VAL A 47 8.35 3.62 -11.59
C VAL A 47 9.56 4.48 -11.90
N THR A 48 9.95 5.36 -11.00
CA THR A 48 11.23 6.07 -11.15
C THR A 48 12.42 5.12 -10.87
N PRO A 49 13.65 5.44 -11.32
CA PRO A 49 14.79 4.53 -11.23
C PRO A 49 15.08 3.97 -9.83
N ALA A 50 15.01 4.79 -8.78
CA ALA A 50 15.25 4.33 -7.40
C ALA A 50 14.15 3.39 -6.89
N ASN A 51 12.94 3.52 -7.43
CA ASN A 51 11.76 2.72 -7.08
C ASN A 51 11.72 1.35 -7.78
N ALA A 52 12.55 1.12 -8.80
CA ALA A 52 12.62 -0.16 -9.52
C ALA A 52 13.03 -1.33 -8.61
N SER A 53 13.85 -1.07 -7.59
CA SER A 53 14.27 -2.08 -6.60
C SER A 53 13.09 -2.63 -5.79
N VAL A 54 12.12 -1.78 -5.47
CA VAL A 54 10.89 -2.17 -4.75
C VAL A 54 10.06 -3.13 -5.60
N VAL A 55 9.88 -2.83 -6.89
CA VAL A 55 9.15 -3.70 -7.83
C VAL A 55 9.84 -5.06 -7.93
N ARG A 56 11.16 -5.09 -8.14
CA ARG A 56 11.94 -6.35 -8.21
C ARG A 56 11.79 -7.17 -6.93
N SER A 57 11.95 -6.54 -5.77
CA SER A 57 11.80 -7.20 -4.47
C SER A 57 10.40 -7.81 -4.32
N VAL A 58 9.34 -7.11 -4.74
CA VAL A 58 7.97 -7.64 -4.69
C VAL A 58 7.82 -8.85 -5.61
N LEU A 59 8.33 -8.78 -6.84
CA LEU A 59 8.29 -9.90 -7.81
C LEU A 59 9.05 -11.12 -7.30
N GLU A 60 10.22 -10.94 -6.68
CA GLU A 60 11.01 -12.02 -6.08
C GLU A 60 10.22 -12.78 -4.99
N ARG A 61 9.37 -12.09 -4.22
CA ARG A 61 8.51 -12.72 -3.19
C ARG A 61 7.50 -13.71 -3.77
N HIS A 62 7.08 -13.53 -5.02
CA HIS A 62 6.15 -14.45 -5.68
C HIS A 62 6.85 -15.69 -6.26
N GLY A 63 8.19 -15.72 -6.24
CA GLY A 63 8.99 -16.88 -6.61
C GLY A 63 9.18 -17.08 -8.12
N PRO A 64 10.03 -18.05 -8.52
CA PRO A 64 10.44 -18.25 -9.91
C PRO A 64 9.31 -18.80 -10.81
N SER A 65 8.28 -19.45 -10.24
CA SER A 65 7.11 -19.87 -11.02
C SER A 65 6.29 -18.66 -11.51
N VAL A 66 6.25 -17.59 -10.71
CA VAL A 66 5.68 -16.29 -11.09
C VAL A 66 6.66 -15.45 -11.91
N ALA A 67 7.97 -15.70 -11.85
CA ALA A 67 8.91 -15.10 -12.80
C ALA A 67 8.66 -15.50 -14.28
N SER A 68 7.83 -16.53 -14.52
CA SER A 68 7.29 -16.84 -15.86
C SER A 68 6.14 -15.91 -16.29
N LEU A 69 5.54 -15.16 -15.35
CA LEU A 69 4.57 -14.11 -15.62
C LEU A 69 5.36 -12.85 -16.03
N ALA A 70 5.17 -12.43 -17.28
CA ALA A 70 5.89 -11.32 -17.90
C ALA A 70 5.47 -9.95 -17.34
N VAL A 71 5.61 -9.73 -16.03
CA VAL A 71 5.50 -8.39 -15.44
C VAL A 71 6.79 -7.64 -15.79
N ARG A 72 6.67 -6.64 -16.66
CA ARG A 72 7.79 -5.81 -17.09
C ARG A 72 7.96 -4.63 -16.13
N ILE A 73 9.17 -4.09 -16.07
CA ILE A 73 9.48 -2.87 -15.35
C ILE A 73 9.88 -1.82 -16.38
N ALA A 74 9.23 -0.67 -16.35
CA ALA A 74 9.62 0.51 -17.11
C ALA A 74 10.03 1.62 -16.14
N THR A 75 10.89 2.53 -16.60
CA THR A 75 11.30 3.67 -15.78
C THR A 75 11.09 4.99 -16.48
N TYR A 76 10.68 6.00 -15.73
CA TYR A 76 10.61 7.40 -16.15
C TYR A 76 11.36 8.28 -15.14
N PRO A 77 11.92 9.43 -15.55
CA PRO A 77 12.71 10.28 -14.64
C PRO A 77 11.85 10.81 -13.49
N PHE A 78 12.42 10.81 -12.29
CA PHE A 78 11.89 11.60 -11.16
C PHE A 78 12.19 13.09 -11.41
N PRO A 79 11.27 14.03 -11.12
CA PRO A 79 11.54 15.45 -11.26
C PRO A 79 12.76 15.91 -10.44
N GLU A 80 13.47 16.92 -10.92
CA GLU A 80 14.54 17.54 -10.14
C GLU A 80 13.95 18.36 -9.00
N VAL A 81 14.26 17.99 -7.76
CA VAL A 81 13.74 18.64 -6.56
C VAL A 81 14.89 19.18 -5.71
N GLY A 82 14.87 20.49 -5.47
CA GLY A 82 15.91 21.17 -4.69
C GLY A 82 16.05 20.61 -3.27
N GLY A 83 17.28 20.22 -2.91
CA GLY A 83 17.61 19.71 -1.58
C GLY A 83 17.41 18.20 -1.40
N LEU A 84 16.97 17.46 -2.43
CA LEU A 84 17.01 16.00 -2.41
C LEU A 84 18.34 15.48 -3.00
N PRO A 85 19.03 14.54 -2.34
CA PRO A 85 20.18 13.85 -2.92
C PRO A 85 19.79 13.07 -4.18
N PRO A 86 20.70 12.89 -5.16
CA PRO A 86 20.46 12.03 -6.32
C PRO A 86 20.07 10.60 -5.89
N GLY A 87 19.03 10.04 -6.52
CA GLY A 87 18.54 8.68 -6.25
C GLY A 87 17.58 8.55 -5.07
N VAL A 88 17.18 9.66 -4.43
CA VAL A 88 16.18 9.68 -3.37
C VAL A 88 14.81 10.05 -3.94
N GLU A 89 14.03 9.04 -4.32
CA GLU A 89 12.77 9.20 -5.09
C GLU A 89 11.59 8.45 -4.45
N ASN A 90 11.78 7.86 -3.26
CA ASN A 90 10.75 7.08 -2.55
C ASN A 90 10.41 7.76 -1.21
N LEU A 91 9.12 8.01 -0.95
CA LEU A 91 8.65 8.61 0.30
C LEU A 91 9.04 7.77 1.54
N SER A 92 9.18 6.46 1.40
CA SER A 92 9.60 5.56 2.48
C SER A 92 11.12 5.57 2.73
N ALA A 93 11.91 6.24 1.88
CA ALA A 93 13.36 6.33 2.02
C ALA A 93 13.83 7.64 2.68
N THR A 94 12.94 8.62 2.79
CA THR A 94 13.25 9.94 3.35
C THR A 94 12.80 10.03 4.80
N GLY A 95 13.66 10.58 5.65
CA GLY A 95 13.27 10.98 7.00
C GLY A 95 12.59 12.36 6.96
N ALA A 96 13.31 13.38 7.43
CA ALA A 96 12.82 14.76 7.48
C ALA A 96 12.46 15.37 6.11
N ASP A 97 13.01 14.84 5.01
CA ASP A 97 12.80 15.40 3.67
C ASP A 97 11.62 14.80 2.90
N THR A 98 10.79 13.97 3.57
CA THR A 98 9.62 13.29 2.94
C THR A 98 8.66 14.26 2.27
N TRP A 99 8.45 15.42 2.88
CA TRP A 99 7.57 16.45 2.33
C TRP A 99 8.03 16.96 0.95
N ARG A 100 9.33 16.89 0.62
CA ARG A 100 9.85 17.31 -0.69
C ARG A 100 9.45 16.34 -1.79
N ILE A 101 9.52 15.03 -1.50
CA ILE A 101 9.07 14.01 -2.45
C ILE A 101 7.55 14.11 -2.59
N GLU A 102 6.82 14.24 -1.48
CA GLU A 102 5.36 14.40 -1.50
C GLU A 102 4.93 15.61 -2.34
N ALA A 103 5.53 16.78 -2.11
CA ALA A 103 5.24 17.99 -2.87
C ALA A 103 5.51 17.83 -4.36
N ALA A 104 6.65 17.23 -4.73
CA ALA A 104 6.97 16.97 -6.14
C ALA A 104 6.06 15.92 -6.77
N ALA A 105 5.66 14.90 -6.00
CA ALA A 105 4.79 13.82 -6.46
C ALA A 105 3.37 14.30 -6.78
N ILE A 106 2.86 15.29 -6.06
CA ILE A 106 1.51 15.84 -6.27
C ILE A 106 1.50 17.07 -7.20
N ASP A 107 2.67 17.61 -7.54
CA ASP A 107 2.81 18.68 -8.53
C ASP A 107 2.68 18.10 -9.95
N GLU A 108 1.52 18.37 -10.57
CA GLU A 108 1.23 17.93 -11.93
C GLU A 108 2.27 18.46 -12.93
N ALA A 109 2.71 19.72 -12.82
CA ALA A 109 3.65 20.31 -13.78
C ALA A 109 5.02 19.64 -13.75
N LEU A 110 5.45 19.17 -12.57
CA LEU A 110 6.72 18.45 -12.40
C LEU A 110 6.63 16.99 -12.84
N THR A 111 5.57 16.28 -12.47
CA THR A 111 5.51 14.82 -12.62
C THR A 111 4.83 14.36 -13.92
N ARG A 112 3.81 15.09 -14.40
CA ARG A 112 3.03 14.72 -15.59
C ARG A 112 3.88 14.54 -16.86
N PRO A 113 4.84 15.43 -17.21
CA PRO A 113 5.54 15.33 -18.50
C PRO A 113 6.30 14.01 -18.69
N ALA A 114 6.96 13.51 -17.64
CA ALA A 114 7.70 12.26 -17.67
C ALA A 114 6.77 11.04 -17.82
N GLN A 115 5.64 11.04 -17.12
CA GLN A 115 4.62 10.00 -17.24
C GLN A 115 3.95 10.02 -18.60
N GLU A 116 3.62 11.20 -19.13
CA GLU A 116 3.02 11.36 -20.45
C GLU A 116 3.95 10.85 -21.56
N ALA A 117 5.23 11.24 -21.52
CA ALA A 117 6.23 10.75 -22.47
C ALA A 117 6.28 9.22 -22.49
N LEU A 118 6.30 8.59 -21.31
CA LEU A 118 6.33 7.14 -21.20
C LEU A 118 5.03 6.48 -21.71
N VAL A 119 3.85 7.03 -21.39
CA VAL A 119 2.57 6.50 -21.90
C VAL A 119 2.54 6.54 -23.43
N ARG A 120 3.01 7.65 -24.03
CA ARG A 120 3.09 7.79 -25.50
C ARG A 120 4.11 6.83 -26.11
N GLU A 121 5.29 6.69 -25.49
CA GLU A 121 6.35 5.78 -25.95
C GLU A 121 5.89 4.31 -25.94
N LEU A 122 5.31 3.85 -24.83
CA LEU A 122 4.90 2.45 -24.67
C LEU A 122 3.60 2.13 -25.42
N SER A 123 2.77 3.14 -25.70
CA SER A 123 1.47 3.01 -26.38
C SER A 123 0.64 1.84 -25.83
N PRO A 124 0.32 1.82 -24.51
CA PRO A 124 -0.38 0.71 -23.88
C PRO A 124 -1.85 0.64 -24.30
N ASP A 125 -2.47 -0.53 -24.15
CA ASP A 125 -3.88 -0.74 -24.45
C ASP A 125 -4.79 -0.33 -23.27
N ALA A 126 -4.22 -0.21 -22.07
CA ALA A 126 -4.88 0.36 -20.88
C ALA A 126 -3.85 0.93 -19.89
N VAL A 127 -4.27 1.93 -19.11
CA VAL A 127 -3.47 2.54 -18.04
C VAL A 127 -4.15 2.29 -16.69
N PHE A 128 -3.42 1.70 -15.74
CA PHE A 128 -3.77 1.68 -14.33
C PHE A 128 -2.93 2.74 -13.62
N THR A 129 -3.57 3.70 -12.95
CA THR A 129 -2.88 4.78 -12.27
C THR A 129 -3.25 4.83 -10.80
N ASP A 130 -2.30 5.18 -9.96
CA ASP A 130 -2.59 5.55 -8.58
C ASP A 130 -3.55 6.76 -8.56
N VAL A 131 -4.41 6.84 -7.54
CA VAL A 131 -5.39 7.91 -7.37
C VAL A 131 -4.76 9.30 -7.28
N HIS A 132 -3.51 9.39 -6.80
CA HIS A 132 -2.78 10.66 -6.69
C HIS A 132 -2.36 11.22 -8.05
N PHE A 133 -2.11 10.36 -9.05
CA PHE A 133 -1.72 10.77 -10.40
C PHE A 133 -2.95 10.94 -11.30
N PHE A 134 -3.93 11.71 -10.85
CA PHE A 134 -5.22 11.89 -11.51
C PHE A 134 -5.11 12.43 -12.94
N TRP A 135 -4.03 13.14 -13.29
CA TRP A 135 -3.74 13.63 -14.63
C TRP A 135 -3.53 12.51 -15.66
N ASN A 136 -3.16 11.29 -15.24
CA ASN A 136 -3.07 10.15 -16.15
C ASN A 136 -4.43 9.80 -16.77
N SER A 137 -5.54 10.18 -16.14
CA SER A 137 -6.88 10.09 -16.74
C SER A 137 -7.06 11.01 -17.95
N ILE A 138 -6.39 12.17 -17.94
CA ILE A 138 -6.42 13.17 -19.03
C ILE A 138 -5.57 12.66 -20.19
N ILE A 139 -4.32 12.26 -19.91
CA ILE A 139 -3.39 11.70 -20.89
C ILE A 139 -4.02 10.49 -21.61
N ALA A 140 -4.59 9.55 -20.84
CA ALA A 140 -5.24 8.37 -21.40
C ALA A 140 -6.44 8.75 -22.29
N GLY A 141 -7.24 9.73 -21.88
CA GLY A 141 -8.35 10.25 -22.66
C GLY A 141 -7.92 10.87 -23.99
N GLU A 142 -6.85 11.67 -24.00
CA GLU A 142 -6.26 12.26 -25.22
C GLU A 142 -5.74 11.20 -26.20
N LEU A 143 -5.25 10.07 -25.68
CA LEU A 143 -4.76 8.94 -26.45
C LEU A 143 -5.84 7.93 -26.83
N GLY A 144 -7.07 8.10 -26.35
CA GLY A 144 -8.18 7.16 -26.59
C GLY A 144 -8.02 5.81 -25.88
N VAL A 145 -7.19 5.72 -24.85
CA VAL A 145 -6.94 4.48 -24.08
C VAL A 145 -7.73 4.49 -22.77
N PRO A 146 -8.26 3.34 -22.31
CA PRO A 146 -8.97 3.26 -21.03
C PRO A 146 -8.01 3.50 -19.86
N CYS A 147 -8.40 4.41 -18.97
CA CYS A 147 -7.73 4.62 -17.68
C CYS A 147 -8.52 3.98 -16.53
N ILE A 148 -7.84 3.31 -15.62
CA ILE A 148 -8.40 2.69 -14.41
C ILE A 148 -7.61 3.24 -13.22
N THR A 149 -8.28 3.78 -12.21
CA THR A 149 -7.58 4.15 -10.97
C THR A 149 -7.45 2.94 -10.05
N PHE A 150 -6.31 2.77 -9.38
CA PHE A 150 -6.14 1.79 -8.31
C PHE A 150 -5.95 2.50 -6.97
N SER A 151 -6.83 2.22 -6.01
CA SER A 151 -6.76 2.73 -4.64
C SER A 151 -6.28 1.65 -3.69
N VAL A 152 -5.15 1.92 -3.02
CA VAL A 152 -4.63 1.04 -1.95
C VAL A 152 -5.33 1.27 -0.61
N ILE A 153 -6.15 2.31 -0.52
CA ILE A 153 -6.92 2.70 0.67
C ILE A 153 -8.37 2.25 0.48
N GLY A 154 -8.96 1.64 1.51
CA GLY A 154 -10.33 1.13 1.47
C GLY A 154 -11.41 2.23 1.39
N PRO A 155 -12.64 1.88 0.96
CA PRO A 155 -13.78 2.78 0.92
C PRO A 155 -14.08 3.49 2.24
N PHE A 156 -14.01 2.81 3.39
CA PHE A 156 -14.27 3.42 4.70
C PHE A 156 -13.44 4.69 4.91
N SER A 157 -12.11 4.58 4.81
CA SER A 157 -11.22 5.73 5.02
C SER A 157 -11.40 6.80 3.96
N ASN A 158 -11.62 6.43 2.70
CA ASN A 158 -11.89 7.38 1.61
C ASN A 158 -13.17 8.18 1.87
N LEU A 159 -14.24 7.52 2.34
CA LEU A 159 -15.49 8.17 2.69
C LEU A 159 -15.30 9.09 3.90
N VAL A 160 -14.60 8.66 4.95
CA VAL A 160 -14.31 9.53 6.10
C VAL A 160 -13.58 10.80 5.65
N MET A 161 -12.52 10.66 4.84
CA MET A 161 -11.77 11.81 4.31
C MET A 161 -12.64 12.70 3.41
N HIS A 162 -13.50 12.11 2.58
CA HIS A 162 -14.43 12.85 1.73
C HIS A 162 -15.43 13.68 2.55
N HIS A 163 -16.01 13.09 3.59
CA HIS A 163 -16.98 13.76 4.45
C HIS A 163 -16.34 14.84 5.34
N LEU A 164 -15.06 14.70 5.68
CA LEU A 164 -14.31 15.73 6.43
C LEU A 164 -13.80 16.88 5.54
N GLY A 165 -13.74 16.68 4.23
CA GLY A 165 -13.28 17.70 3.28
C GLY A 165 -14.12 18.98 3.38
N GLY A 166 -13.47 20.11 3.64
CA GLY A 166 -14.14 21.41 3.78
C GLY A 166 -14.95 21.62 5.08
N THR A 167 -14.98 20.65 5.99
CA THR A 167 -15.69 20.79 7.28
C THR A 167 -14.76 21.02 8.47
N VAL A 168 -13.46 20.73 8.30
CA VAL A 168 -12.43 20.98 9.30
C VAL A 168 -11.97 22.44 9.18
N ASP A 169 -12.38 23.30 10.12
CA ASP A 169 -11.85 24.66 10.16
C ASP A 169 -10.39 24.65 10.63
N ALA A 170 -9.51 25.37 9.93
CA ALA A 170 -8.09 25.48 10.27
C ALA A 170 -7.88 26.16 11.63
N ASP A 171 -8.75 27.12 11.98
CA ASP A 171 -8.67 27.96 13.17
C ASP A 171 -9.55 27.49 14.34
N SER A 172 -10.06 26.25 14.29
CA SER A 172 -10.92 25.72 15.37
C SER A 172 -10.10 25.21 16.56
N ASP A 173 -10.47 25.67 17.77
CA ASP A 173 -9.96 25.16 19.06
C ASP A 173 -10.48 23.75 19.42
N CYS A 174 -11.34 23.15 18.59
CA CYS A 174 -11.91 21.83 18.83
C CYS A 174 -10.83 20.75 18.86
N GLN A 175 -10.80 20.00 19.97
CA GLN A 175 -9.87 18.87 20.16
C GLN A 175 -10.26 17.63 19.36
N GLU A 176 -11.54 17.51 18.98
CA GLU A 176 -12.08 16.39 18.20
C GLU A 176 -12.95 16.93 17.06
N VAL A 177 -12.97 16.19 15.94
CA VAL A 177 -13.83 16.45 14.79
C VAL A 177 -14.78 15.27 14.61
N THR A 178 -16.06 15.57 14.44
CA THR A 178 -17.08 14.57 14.11
C THR A 178 -17.23 14.47 12.59
N VAL A 179 -17.22 13.26 12.05
CA VAL A 179 -17.40 13.04 10.60
C VAL A 179 -18.87 13.31 10.24
N PRO A 180 -19.17 14.33 9.43
CA PRO A 180 -20.54 14.74 9.18
C PRO A 180 -21.20 13.81 8.16
N ASN A 181 -22.48 13.50 8.35
CA ASN A 181 -23.30 12.71 7.41
C ASN A 181 -22.71 11.32 7.07
N PHE A 182 -21.89 10.76 7.95
CA PHE A 182 -21.30 9.44 7.74
C PHE A 182 -22.29 8.33 8.11
N PRO A 183 -22.50 7.31 7.26
CA PRO A 183 -23.43 6.24 7.60
C PRO A 183 -22.83 5.28 8.61
N GLY A 184 -23.57 5.01 9.69
CA GLY A 184 -23.14 4.13 10.77
C GLY A 184 -23.04 4.87 12.10
N PRO A 185 -22.23 4.38 13.06
CA PRO A 185 -22.02 5.08 14.32
C PRO A 185 -21.34 6.42 14.08
N GLU A 186 -21.59 7.37 14.97
CA GLU A 186 -20.88 8.65 14.97
C GLU A 186 -19.38 8.39 15.14
N ILE A 187 -18.58 8.92 14.22
CA ILE A 187 -17.12 8.83 14.27
C ILE A 187 -16.58 10.17 14.74
N ARG A 188 -15.88 10.15 15.87
CA ARG A 188 -15.11 11.28 16.39
C ARG A 188 -13.63 10.96 16.27
N ILE A 189 -12.88 11.91 15.72
CA ILE A 189 -11.46 11.76 15.48
C ILE A 189 -10.74 12.90 16.21
N PRO A 190 -9.75 12.62 17.07
CA PRO A 190 -8.92 13.66 17.63
C PRO A 190 -8.29 14.50 16.52
N ARG A 191 -8.34 15.83 16.63
CA ARG A 191 -7.82 16.73 15.60
C ARG A 191 -6.34 16.46 15.32
N ALA A 192 -5.57 16.06 16.34
CA ALA A 192 -4.16 15.70 16.21
C ALA A 192 -3.90 14.41 15.40
N GLU A 193 -4.92 13.57 15.22
CA GLU A 193 -4.84 12.32 14.43
C GLU A 193 -5.31 12.51 12.98
N LEU A 194 -5.82 13.70 12.62
CA LEU A 194 -6.22 13.99 11.25
C LEU A 194 -4.98 14.19 10.35
N PRO A 195 -5.00 13.66 9.11
CA PRO A 195 -4.00 13.97 8.11
C PRO A 195 -3.79 15.47 7.91
N ASP A 196 -2.54 15.89 7.72
CA ASP A 196 -2.13 17.29 7.59
C ASP A 196 -2.91 18.03 6.51
N PHE A 197 -3.14 17.38 5.37
CA PHE A 197 -3.93 17.96 4.27
C PHE A 197 -5.39 18.22 4.63
N LEU A 198 -5.97 17.54 5.63
CA LEU A 198 -7.31 17.86 6.16
C LEU A 198 -7.27 18.97 7.21
N ARG A 199 -6.15 19.12 7.93
CA ARG A 199 -5.97 20.17 8.94
C ARG A 199 -5.67 21.53 8.33
N CYS A 200 -5.01 21.54 7.17
CA CYS A 200 -4.50 22.74 6.51
C CYS A 200 -5.28 23.13 5.24
N GLN A 201 -6.51 22.62 5.03
CA GLN A 201 -7.28 23.03 3.85
C GLN A 201 -7.65 24.51 3.91
N GLU A 202 -7.17 25.28 2.93
CA GLU A 202 -7.78 26.57 2.61
C GLU A 202 -9.21 26.31 2.12
N LYS A 203 -10.16 27.15 2.56
CA LYS A 203 -11.61 26.99 2.37
C LYS A 203 -12.10 27.03 0.90
N ASP A 204 -11.18 27.07 -0.08
CA ASP A 204 -11.46 27.57 -1.44
C ASP A 204 -11.29 26.55 -2.58
N HIS A 205 -11.46 25.25 -2.30
CA HIS A 205 -11.70 24.27 -3.36
C HIS A 205 -13.19 23.97 -3.50
N GLY A 206 -13.91 24.97 -4.04
CA GLY A 206 -15.25 24.78 -4.54
C GLY A 206 -15.31 23.67 -5.60
N PHE A 207 -16.25 22.73 -5.41
CA PHE A 207 -16.68 21.69 -6.35
C PHE A 207 -15.59 20.72 -6.86
N SER A 208 -15.41 19.63 -6.10
CA SER A 208 -14.72 18.37 -6.41
C SER A 208 -13.18 18.38 -6.32
N SER A 209 -12.66 17.50 -5.46
CA SER A 209 -11.23 17.18 -5.39
C SER A 209 -10.71 16.77 -6.78
N PRO A 210 -9.53 17.25 -7.23
CA PRO A 210 -8.91 16.83 -8.49
C PRO A 210 -8.82 15.31 -8.65
N ILE A 211 -8.62 14.59 -7.55
CA ILE A 211 -8.63 13.13 -7.48
C ILE A 211 -10.00 12.58 -7.91
N MET A 212 -11.09 13.09 -7.33
CA MET A 212 -12.45 12.66 -7.67
C MET A 212 -12.79 12.98 -9.14
N ALA A 213 -12.39 14.16 -9.62
CA ALA A 213 -12.57 14.53 -11.02
C ALA A 213 -11.80 13.60 -11.97
N GLY A 214 -10.58 13.19 -11.61
CA GLY A 214 -9.81 12.19 -12.35
C GLY A 214 -10.49 10.81 -12.34
N GLN A 215 -10.96 10.35 -11.19
CA GLN A 215 -11.69 9.09 -11.05
C GLN A 215 -12.97 9.06 -11.91
N ALA A 216 -13.68 10.19 -12.01
CA ALA A 216 -14.88 10.32 -12.85
C ALA A 216 -14.58 10.18 -14.35
N ARG A 217 -13.38 10.57 -14.81
CA ARG A 217 -12.94 10.39 -16.19
C ARG A 217 -12.62 8.94 -16.50
N CYS A 218 -12.07 8.21 -15.54
CA CYS A 218 -11.65 6.82 -15.71
C CYS A 218 -12.79 5.86 -16.07
N PHE A 219 -12.42 4.70 -16.62
CA PHE A 219 -13.31 3.57 -16.91
C PHE A 219 -13.91 2.96 -15.63
N GLY A 220 -13.16 3.03 -14.53
CA GLY A 220 -13.56 2.59 -13.20
C GLY A 220 -12.43 2.72 -12.20
N VAL A 221 -12.72 2.37 -10.95
CA VAL A 221 -11.76 2.29 -9.85
C VAL A 221 -11.65 0.86 -9.38
N VAL A 222 -10.42 0.39 -9.21
CA VAL A 222 -10.10 -0.84 -8.51
C VAL A 222 -9.66 -0.45 -7.10
N VAL A 223 -10.17 -1.12 -6.09
CA VAL A 223 -9.84 -0.84 -4.69
C VAL A 223 -9.30 -2.11 -4.05
N ASN A 224 -8.17 -1.99 -3.36
CA ASN A 224 -7.57 -3.07 -2.59
C ASN A 224 -8.36 -3.31 -1.30
N THR A 225 -9.57 -3.85 -1.41
CA THR A 225 -10.40 -4.31 -0.29
C THR A 225 -11.34 -5.41 -0.79
N PHE A 226 -12.13 -6.02 0.08
CA PHE A 226 -13.12 -7.03 -0.26
C PHE A 226 -14.45 -6.78 0.44
N MET A 227 -15.55 -7.22 -0.19
CA MET A 227 -16.91 -6.91 0.27
C MET A 227 -17.18 -7.38 1.70
N ASP A 228 -16.72 -8.57 2.09
CA ASP A 228 -17.00 -9.12 3.43
C ASP A 228 -16.37 -8.30 4.57
N LEU A 229 -15.40 -7.43 4.28
CA LEU A 229 -14.79 -6.54 5.27
C LEU A 229 -15.63 -5.28 5.53
N GLU A 230 -16.14 -4.65 4.47
CA GLU A 230 -16.71 -3.29 4.54
C GLU A 230 -17.84 -3.05 3.52
N SER A 231 -18.71 -4.04 3.30
CA SER A 231 -19.77 -4.05 2.28
C SER A 231 -20.62 -2.77 2.23
N GLN A 232 -21.07 -2.28 3.39
CA GLN A 232 -21.86 -1.05 3.49
C GLN A 232 -21.13 0.16 2.88
N TYR A 233 -19.83 0.27 3.14
CA TYR A 233 -18.98 1.37 2.66
C TYR A 233 -18.59 1.19 1.19
N CYS A 234 -18.36 -0.05 0.75
CA CYS A 234 -18.20 -0.39 -0.67
C CYS A 234 -19.42 0.06 -1.49
N GLU A 235 -20.63 -0.26 -1.02
CA GLU A 235 -21.87 0.13 -1.68
C GLU A 235 -22.06 1.65 -1.69
N LEU A 236 -21.82 2.32 -0.57
CA LEU A 236 -21.91 3.79 -0.51
C LEU A 236 -20.93 4.43 -1.50
N TYR A 237 -19.68 3.98 -1.50
CA TYR A 237 -18.63 4.51 -2.37
C TYR A 237 -19.00 4.37 -3.85
N ALA A 238 -19.59 3.24 -4.24
CA ALA A 238 -20.10 3.04 -5.60
C ALA A 238 -21.31 3.95 -5.94
N ARG A 239 -22.11 4.36 -4.95
CA ARG A 239 -23.29 5.22 -5.12
C ARG A 239 -22.98 6.72 -5.12
N LEU A 240 -21.78 7.15 -4.73
CA LEU A 240 -21.39 8.57 -4.72
C LEU A 240 -21.38 9.24 -6.11
N GLY A 241 -21.59 8.49 -7.19
CA GLY A 241 -21.83 9.03 -8.54
C GLY A 241 -20.61 9.59 -9.26
N HIS A 242 -19.45 9.70 -8.59
CA HIS A 242 -18.20 10.16 -9.19
C HIS A 242 -17.34 9.04 -9.78
N VAL A 243 -17.71 7.76 -9.60
CA VAL A 243 -17.04 6.62 -10.24
C VAL A 243 -18.02 5.88 -11.13
N LYS A 244 -17.60 5.55 -12.37
CA LYS A 244 -18.45 4.81 -13.32
C LYS A 244 -18.65 3.36 -12.89
N ARG A 245 -17.60 2.74 -12.31
CA ARG A 245 -17.54 1.35 -11.87
C ARG A 245 -16.55 1.23 -10.71
N ALA A 246 -16.84 0.40 -9.72
CA ALA A 246 -15.94 0.08 -8.61
C ALA A 246 -15.72 -1.44 -8.53
N TYR A 247 -14.46 -1.85 -8.40
CA TYR A 247 -14.05 -3.25 -8.29
C TYR A 247 -13.26 -3.46 -7.00
N PHE A 248 -13.78 -4.28 -6.09
CA PHE A 248 -13.15 -4.59 -4.80
C PHE A 248 -12.43 -5.94 -4.92
N VAL A 249 -11.10 -5.93 -5.08
CA VAL A 249 -10.30 -7.10 -5.50
C VAL A 249 -9.21 -7.51 -4.51
N GLY A 250 -9.24 -6.94 -3.30
CA GLY A 250 -8.25 -7.17 -2.26
C GLY A 250 -8.45 -8.45 -1.45
N PRO A 251 -7.48 -8.82 -0.59
CA PRO A 251 -6.16 -8.23 -0.52
C PRO A 251 -5.28 -8.74 -1.67
N VAL A 252 -4.73 -7.83 -2.46
CA VAL A 252 -3.89 -8.23 -3.61
C VAL A 252 -2.55 -8.84 -3.17
N SER A 253 -2.08 -8.58 -1.94
CA SER A 253 -0.80 -9.07 -1.43
C SER A 253 -0.78 -10.55 -1.04
N LEU A 254 -1.93 -11.23 -1.01
CA LEU A 254 -1.97 -12.67 -0.68
C LEU A 254 -1.27 -13.52 -1.76
N PRO A 255 -0.59 -14.62 -1.40
CA PRO A 255 0.14 -15.46 -2.35
C PRO A 255 -0.79 -16.21 -3.33
N LEU A 256 -0.24 -16.53 -4.51
CA LEU A 256 -0.84 -17.42 -5.51
C LEU A 256 0.09 -18.64 -5.75
N PRO A 257 -0.33 -19.90 -5.51
CA PRO A 257 -1.56 -20.36 -4.85
C PRO A 257 -1.60 -20.02 -3.34
N PRO A 258 -2.77 -20.15 -2.68
CA PRO A 258 -2.95 -19.81 -1.27
C PRO A 258 -1.88 -20.41 -0.35
N ALA A 259 -1.50 -19.67 0.69
CA ALA A 259 -0.43 -20.01 1.63
C ALA A 259 -0.58 -21.44 2.17
N GLY A 260 0.22 -22.34 1.61
CA GLY A 260 0.16 -23.78 1.86
C GLY A 260 1.11 -24.58 0.96
N ALA A 261 1.54 -24.01 -0.18
CA ALA A 261 2.37 -24.73 -1.15
C ALA A 261 3.89 -24.57 -1.00
N SER A 262 4.44 -23.60 -0.25
CA SER A 262 5.91 -23.43 -0.17
C SER A 262 6.48 -22.66 1.03
N ALA A 263 5.68 -22.26 2.02
CA ALA A 263 6.17 -21.42 3.14
C ALA A 263 6.99 -22.19 4.22
N GLY A 264 7.48 -23.39 3.90
CA GLY A 264 8.07 -24.33 4.86
C GLY A 264 9.48 -23.99 5.38
N GLU A 265 10.14 -22.94 4.89
CA GLU A 265 11.60 -22.86 5.06
C GLU A 265 12.14 -21.62 5.80
N SER A 266 11.33 -20.57 6.02
CA SER A 266 11.87 -19.38 6.70
C SER A 266 12.12 -19.64 8.19
N PRO A 267 13.20 -19.08 8.78
CA PRO A 267 13.46 -19.19 10.21
C PRO A 267 12.30 -18.71 11.08
N CYS A 268 11.54 -17.71 10.61
CA CYS A 268 10.36 -17.17 11.26
C CYS A 268 9.26 -18.23 11.41
N ILE A 269 8.91 -18.90 10.30
CA ILE A 269 7.85 -19.92 10.30
C ILE A 269 8.25 -21.13 11.14
N ARG A 270 9.52 -21.56 11.08
CA ARG A 270 10.03 -22.64 11.94
C ARG A 270 9.94 -22.28 13.43
N TRP A 271 10.32 -21.06 13.79
CA TRP A 271 10.23 -20.58 15.16
C TRP A 271 8.78 -20.52 15.64
N LEU A 272 7.86 -20.02 14.81
CA LEU A 272 6.43 -19.99 15.10
C LEU A 272 5.84 -21.40 15.30
N GLY A 273 6.31 -22.38 14.52
CA GLY A 273 5.91 -23.80 14.67
C GLY A 273 6.27 -24.42 16.03
N SER A 274 7.22 -23.82 16.77
CA SER A 274 7.58 -24.24 18.13
C SER A 274 6.68 -23.67 19.24
N LYS A 275 5.71 -22.81 18.89
CA LYS A 275 4.90 -22.07 19.86
C LYS A 275 3.47 -22.60 19.90
N PRO A 276 2.80 -22.55 21.07
CA PRO A 276 1.38 -22.90 21.16
C PRO A 276 0.52 -22.03 20.23
N ARG A 277 -0.66 -22.53 19.88
CA ARG A 277 -1.65 -21.78 19.10
C ARG A 277 -2.02 -20.47 19.83
N CYS A 278 -2.27 -19.41 19.07
CA CYS A 278 -2.73 -18.13 19.59
C CYS A 278 -1.88 -17.57 20.76
N SER A 279 -0.57 -17.78 20.75
CA SER A 279 0.31 -17.42 21.87
C SER A 279 1.33 -16.33 21.52
N VAL A 280 1.57 -16.08 20.24
CA VAL A 280 2.60 -15.15 19.76
C VAL A 280 1.98 -13.80 19.40
N VAL A 281 2.60 -12.72 19.89
CA VAL A 281 2.37 -11.36 19.41
C VAL A 281 3.32 -11.09 18.24
N TYR A 282 2.77 -10.87 17.04
CA TYR A 282 3.54 -10.36 15.92
C TYR A 282 3.64 -8.84 16.01
N VAL A 283 4.83 -8.28 15.82
CA VAL A 283 5.10 -6.83 15.91
C VAL A 283 5.77 -6.36 14.63
N CYS A 284 5.12 -5.46 13.89
CA CYS A 284 5.66 -4.86 12.67
C CYS A 284 4.97 -3.53 12.35
N PHE A 285 5.76 -2.46 12.22
CA PHE A 285 5.28 -1.11 11.95
C PHE A 285 5.42 -0.69 10.47
N GLY A 286 5.49 -1.66 9.56
CA GLY A 286 5.47 -1.41 8.12
C GLY A 286 6.77 -0.80 7.56
N THR A 287 6.65 -0.08 6.45
CA THR A 287 7.75 0.61 5.75
C THR A 287 7.76 2.12 5.98
N TYR A 288 6.69 2.67 6.55
CA TYR A 288 6.47 4.12 6.60
C TYR A 288 6.67 4.71 8.00
N ALA A 289 6.30 3.97 9.06
CA ALA A 289 6.38 4.50 10.40
C ALA A 289 7.84 4.64 10.87
N SER A 290 8.25 5.87 11.15
CA SER A 290 9.50 6.16 11.86
C SER A 290 9.25 6.07 13.36
N ILE A 291 10.03 5.24 14.05
CA ILE A 291 9.93 5.04 15.50
C ILE A 291 11.26 5.44 16.12
N SER A 292 11.21 6.33 17.12
CA SER A 292 12.42 6.83 17.76
C SER A 292 13.16 5.70 18.51
N GLY A 293 14.48 5.86 18.70
CA GLY A 293 15.27 4.91 19.48
C GLY A 293 14.73 4.71 20.90
N ASP A 294 14.18 5.77 21.50
CA ASP A 294 13.54 5.72 22.82
C ASP A 294 12.23 4.93 22.79
N GLN A 295 11.39 5.12 21.78
CA GLN A 295 10.17 4.32 21.62
C GLN A 295 10.49 2.84 21.36
N LEU A 296 11.52 2.54 20.57
CA LEU A 296 12.00 1.17 20.35
C LEU A 296 12.51 0.55 21.66
N ARG A 297 13.18 1.35 22.51
CA ARG A 297 13.64 0.92 23.83
C ARG A 297 12.47 0.55 24.73
N GLU A 298 11.47 1.43 24.85
CA GLU A 298 10.28 1.16 25.66
C GLU A 298 9.47 -0.02 25.14
N LEU A 299 9.37 -0.17 23.81
CA LEU A 299 8.75 -1.34 23.20
C LEU A 299 9.49 -2.63 23.57
N ALA A 300 10.82 -2.63 23.53
CA ALA A 300 11.62 -3.79 23.90
C ALA A 300 11.40 -4.18 25.38
N LEU A 301 11.39 -3.21 26.29
CA LEU A 301 11.13 -3.42 27.72
C LEU A 301 9.68 -3.89 27.98
N GLY A 302 8.72 -3.35 27.24
CA GLY A 302 7.32 -3.78 27.28
C GLY A 302 7.14 -5.24 26.82
N LEU A 303 7.77 -5.62 25.71
CA LEU A 303 7.76 -7.00 25.21
C LEU A 303 8.43 -7.96 26.20
N GLU A 304 9.56 -7.55 26.79
CA GLU A 304 10.26 -8.30 27.83
C GLU A 304 9.37 -8.57 29.04
N SER A 305 8.79 -7.50 29.61
CA SER A 305 7.96 -7.54 30.83
C SER A 305 6.63 -8.25 30.63
N SER A 306 6.09 -8.27 29.41
CA SER A 306 4.82 -8.96 29.10
C SER A 306 4.86 -10.47 29.40
N GLY A 307 6.05 -11.08 29.41
CA GLY A 307 6.21 -12.53 29.53
C GLY A 307 5.67 -13.33 28.34
N LYS A 308 5.08 -12.69 27.33
CA LYS A 308 4.46 -13.35 26.17
C LYS A 308 5.50 -13.69 25.09
N PRO A 309 5.28 -14.76 24.30
CA PRO A 309 6.03 -14.97 23.08
C PRO A 309 5.78 -13.86 22.06
N PHE A 310 6.82 -13.42 21.35
CA PHE A 310 6.67 -12.40 20.32
C PHE A 310 7.63 -12.60 19.14
N LEU A 311 7.20 -12.19 17.96
CA LEU A 311 8.05 -12.07 16.77
C LEU A 311 8.03 -10.61 16.34
N TRP A 312 9.18 -9.94 16.44
CA TRP A 312 9.30 -8.53 16.15
C TRP A 312 10.17 -8.30 14.91
N VAL A 313 9.58 -7.72 13.87
CA VAL A 313 10.30 -7.29 12.67
C VAL A 313 10.69 -5.83 12.81
N LEU A 314 11.99 -5.57 12.74
CA LEU A 314 12.59 -4.25 12.93
C LEU A 314 13.33 -3.79 11.67
N ARG A 315 13.11 -2.53 11.29
CA ARG A 315 13.75 -1.84 10.16
C ARG A 315 14.54 -0.61 10.58
N ALA A 316 15.08 -0.61 11.78
CA ALA A 316 15.99 0.44 12.27
C ALA A 316 17.44 -0.08 12.15
N GLU A 317 18.17 0.41 11.15
CA GLU A 317 19.58 0.09 11.00
C GLU A 317 20.39 0.66 12.18
N GLY A 318 21.27 -0.16 12.75
CA GLY A 318 22.17 0.26 13.85
C GLY A 318 21.53 0.40 15.23
N TRP A 319 20.21 0.22 15.37
CA TRP A 319 19.58 0.18 16.70
C TRP A 319 19.73 -1.20 17.35
N GLU A 320 20.12 -1.21 18.62
CA GLU A 320 20.25 -2.42 19.45
C GLU A 320 19.32 -2.36 20.67
N PRO A 321 18.72 -3.49 21.07
CA PRO A 321 17.98 -3.59 22.32
C PRO A 321 18.83 -3.21 23.55
N PRO A 322 18.20 -2.92 24.70
CA PRO A 322 18.90 -2.70 25.95
C PRO A 322 19.89 -3.84 26.29
N ALA A 323 21.01 -3.52 26.92
CA ALA A 323 22.02 -4.51 27.28
C ALA A 323 21.41 -5.71 28.04
N GLY A 324 21.77 -6.93 27.62
CA GLY A 324 21.26 -8.19 28.18
C GLY A 324 19.81 -8.53 27.82
N TRP A 325 19.13 -7.74 26.99
CA TRP A 325 17.72 -7.98 26.64
C TRP A 325 17.51 -9.32 25.94
N GLU A 326 18.40 -9.71 25.01
CA GLU A 326 18.28 -10.99 24.30
C GLU A 326 18.37 -12.19 25.25
N GLU A 327 19.20 -12.11 26.29
CA GLU A 327 19.33 -13.16 27.32
C GLU A 327 18.06 -13.25 28.17
N ARG A 328 17.50 -12.11 28.59
CA ARG A 328 16.28 -12.04 29.41
C ARG A 328 15.02 -12.49 28.65
N VAL A 329 14.97 -12.21 27.34
CA VAL A 329 13.91 -12.67 26.46
C VAL A 329 14.06 -14.16 26.13
N GLY A 330 15.29 -14.59 25.82
CA GLY A 330 15.63 -15.96 25.47
C GLY A 330 14.77 -16.51 24.33
N LYS A 331 14.31 -17.76 24.45
CA LYS A 331 13.54 -18.46 23.39
C LYS A 331 12.10 -17.96 23.21
N ARG A 332 11.65 -16.99 24.01
CA ARG A 332 10.29 -16.42 23.94
C ARG A 332 10.15 -15.38 22.84
N GLY A 333 11.22 -14.67 22.51
CA GLY A 333 11.21 -13.65 21.47
C GLY A 333 12.02 -14.05 20.25
N MET A 334 11.65 -13.48 19.11
CA MET A 334 12.47 -13.48 17.89
C MET A 334 12.51 -12.07 17.33
N LEU A 335 13.70 -11.47 17.27
CA LEU A 335 13.94 -10.21 16.58
C LEU A 335 14.42 -10.51 15.16
N VAL A 336 13.71 -9.98 14.17
CA VAL A 336 14.02 -10.13 12.74
C VAL A 336 14.39 -8.77 12.19
N ARG A 337 15.63 -8.64 11.70
CA ARG A 337 16.10 -7.40 11.08
C ARG A 337 15.83 -7.43 9.57
N GLY A 338 15.27 -6.36 9.02
CA GLY A 338 15.00 -6.21 7.59
C GLY A 338 13.62 -6.71 7.15
N TRP A 339 13.57 -7.81 6.41
CA TRP A 339 12.32 -8.33 5.83
C TRP A 339 11.90 -9.67 6.46
N ALA A 340 10.59 -9.88 6.56
CA ALA A 340 9.98 -11.13 6.98
C ALA A 340 8.73 -11.43 6.14
N PRO A 341 8.36 -12.72 5.95
CA PRO A 341 7.19 -13.11 5.16
C PRO A 341 5.89 -12.83 5.94
N GLN A 342 5.50 -11.56 6.03
CA GLN A 342 4.38 -11.07 6.85
C GLN A 342 3.08 -11.84 6.62
N THR A 343 2.68 -12.09 5.37
CA THR A 343 1.46 -12.84 5.04
C THR A 343 1.50 -14.28 5.60
N ALA A 344 2.65 -14.95 5.53
CA ALA A 344 2.83 -16.29 6.09
C ALA A 344 2.90 -16.27 7.63
N ILE A 345 3.48 -15.22 8.22
CA ILE A 345 3.51 -15.05 9.68
C ILE A 345 2.10 -14.84 10.22
N LEU A 346 1.34 -13.91 9.64
CA LEU A 346 -0.04 -13.61 10.04
C LEU A 346 -0.95 -14.83 9.90
N ALA A 347 -0.78 -15.63 8.84
CA ALA A 347 -1.55 -16.86 8.63
C ALA A 347 -1.13 -18.02 9.56
N HIS A 348 -0.04 -17.90 10.33
CA HIS A 348 0.45 -18.99 11.16
C HIS A 348 -0.41 -19.16 12.43
N PRO A 349 -0.89 -20.37 12.77
CA PRO A 349 -1.80 -20.59 13.91
C PRO A 349 -1.28 -20.20 15.30
N ALA A 350 0.03 -20.00 15.43
CA ALA A 350 0.67 -19.54 16.67
C ALA A 350 0.47 -18.03 16.92
N VAL A 351 0.24 -17.23 15.88
CA VAL A 351 0.03 -15.79 16.01
C VAL A 351 -1.38 -15.55 16.52
N GLY A 352 -1.50 -14.85 17.65
CA GLY A 352 -2.78 -14.50 18.27
C GLY A 352 -3.03 -12.99 18.37
N ALA A 353 -2.03 -12.17 18.06
CA ALA A 353 -2.16 -10.72 18.07
C ALA A 353 -1.16 -10.09 17.09
N PHE A 354 -1.53 -8.93 16.54
CA PHE A 354 -0.68 -8.13 15.67
C PHE A 354 -0.59 -6.69 16.17
N LEU A 355 0.59 -6.30 16.65
CA LEU A 355 0.93 -4.91 16.94
C LEU A 355 1.44 -4.24 15.65
N THR A 356 0.68 -3.26 15.16
CA THR A 356 0.86 -2.67 13.84
C THR A 356 0.67 -1.17 13.84
N HIS A 357 1.22 -0.50 12.82
CA HIS A 357 0.98 0.91 12.51
C HIS A 357 -0.35 1.17 11.76
N CYS A 358 -1.16 0.13 11.53
CA CYS A 358 -2.48 0.23 10.89
C CYS A 358 -2.47 0.69 9.42
N GLY A 359 -1.36 0.51 8.68
CA GLY A 359 -1.37 0.71 7.23
C GLY A 359 -2.32 -0.26 6.51
N SER A 360 -2.99 0.23 5.46
CA SER A 360 -4.07 -0.48 4.76
C SER A 360 -3.73 -1.92 4.37
N SER A 361 -2.57 -2.16 3.76
CA SER A 361 -2.15 -3.52 3.37
C SER A 361 -2.00 -4.45 4.59
N SER A 362 -1.41 -3.95 5.69
CA SER A 362 -1.25 -4.73 6.93
C SER A 362 -2.59 -5.08 7.58
N LEU A 363 -3.56 -4.15 7.56
CA LEU A 363 -4.91 -4.39 8.07
C LEU A 363 -5.61 -5.48 7.25
N LEU A 364 -5.53 -5.40 5.91
CA LEU A 364 -6.16 -6.37 5.03
C LEU A 364 -5.55 -7.77 5.18
N GLU A 365 -4.23 -7.87 5.29
CA GLU A 365 -3.53 -9.14 5.50
C GLU A 365 -3.91 -9.77 6.85
N ALA A 366 -4.00 -8.96 7.92
CA ALA A 366 -4.40 -9.43 9.23
C ALA A 366 -5.87 -9.85 9.28
N ALA A 367 -6.75 -9.10 8.61
CA ALA A 367 -8.16 -9.43 8.48
C ALA A 367 -8.36 -10.74 7.72
N ALA A 368 -7.66 -10.92 6.59
CA ALA A 368 -7.71 -12.14 5.79
C ALA A 368 -7.15 -13.36 6.54
N ALA A 369 -6.14 -13.17 7.38
CA ALA A 369 -5.58 -14.23 8.21
C ALA A 369 -6.39 -14.54 9.48
N GLY A 370 -7.31 -13.66 9.89
CA GLY A 370 -8.16 -13.86 11.07
C GLY A 370 -7.41 -13.78 12.40
N VAL A 371 -6.35 -12.97 12.50
CA VAL A 371 -5.43 -12.93 13.65
C VAL A 371 -6.13 -12.64 15.00
N CYS A 372 -7.25 -11.94 15.00
CA CYS A 372 -8.00 -11.59 16.22
C CYS A 372 -9.19 -12.53 16.51
N ARG A 373 -9.23 -13.74 15.93
CA ARG A 373 -10.28 -14.75 16.20
C ARG A 373 -9.89 -15.80 17.25
N CYS A 374 -8.74 -15.60 17.89
CA CYS A 374 -8.39 -16.23 19.15
C CYS A 374 -8.97 -15.38 20.30
#